data_AF-A0A3L7A132-F1
#
_entry.id   AF-A0A3L7A132-F1
#
_cell.length_a   1.000
_cell.length_b   1.000
_cell.length_c   1.000
_cell.angle_alpha   90.00
_cell.angle_beta   90.00
_cell.angle_gamma   90.00
#
_symmetry.space_group_name_H-M   'P 1'
#
loop_
_entity.id
_entity.type
_entity.pdbx_description
1 polymer ?
#
loop_
_entity_poly.entity_id
_entity_poly.type
_entity_poly.pdbx_seq_one_letter_code
_entity_poly.pdbx_strand_id
1 'polypeptide(L)'
;MKYGLHLPNFGAFGDARVLAGLARDAERSGWDGFFLWDHLLFCDLDQNDHVDPWVALTAVAAATDSILLGPLVTPLPRRRPWELARQTVSLQNYSGGRLVLGVGIGAPTDEATRGGCSMRDSRSSPGERGPSVRRRGRRGL
;
A
#
# COMPACT_ATOMS: atom_id res chain seq x y z
N MET A 1 20.75 19.70 -1.15
CA MET A 1 19.96 18.73 -1.94
C MET A 1 18.94 18.11 -1.00
N LYS A 2 17.69 17.90 -1.42
CA LYS A 2 16.62 17.34 -0.55
C LYS A 2 16.38 15.87 -0.86
N TYR A 3 16.10 15.06 0.15
CA TYR A 3 15.89 13.61 0.02
C TYR A 3 14.63 13.16 0.74
N GLY A 4 13.94 12.16 0.18
CA GLY A 4 12.74 11.59 0.77
C GLY A 4 12.67 10.08 0.64
N LEU A 5 11.93 9.47 1.56
CA LEU A 5 11.61 8.04 1.54
C LEU A 5 10.35 7.79 0.73
N HIS A 6 10.31 6.70 -0.02
CA HIS A 6 9.14 6.27 -0.80
C HIS A 6 8.87 4.79 -0.50
N LEU A 7 7.74 4.51 0.14
CA LEU A 7 7.46 3.20 0.72
C LEU A 7 6.10 2.65 0.26
N PRO A 8 5.98 1.32 0.13
CA PRO A 8 4.67 0.68 -0.05
C PRO A 8 3.85 0.75 1.25
N ASN A 9 2.55 0.56 1.13
CA ASN A 9 1.58 0.56 2.24
C ASN A 9 1.03 -0.85 2.54
N PHE A 10 1.86 -1.88 2.32
CA PHE A 10 1.48 -3.28 2.44
C PHE A 10 2.63 -4.18 2.93
N GLY A 11 2.30 -5.41 3.31
CA GLY A 11 3.25 -6.36 3.90
C GLY A 11 3.79 -5.83 5.23
N ALA A 12 5.11 -5.78 5.39
CA ALA A 12 5.75 -5.22 6.60
C ALA A 12 5.40 -3.73 6.85
N PHE A 13 4.88 -3.02 5.85
CA PHE A 13 4.42 -1.63 5.92
C PHE A 13 2.89 -1.50 5.92
N GLY A 14 2.16 -2.61 6.10
CA GLY A 14 0.70 -2.67 6.17
C GLY A 14 0.10 -2.19 7.49
N ASP A 15 0.89 -1.65 8.42
CA ASP A 15 0.43 -1.06 9.68
C ASP A 15 0.81 0.44 9.75
N ALA A 16 -0.20 1.30 9.94
CA ALA A 16 -0.02 2.74 10.12
C ALA A 16 0.94 3.08 11.28
N ARG A 17 0.98 2.29 12.35
CA ARG A 17 1.86 2.51 13.50
C ARG A 17 3.33 2.31 13.13
N VAL A 18 3.62 1.30 12.30
CA VAL A 18 4.97 1.03 11.80
C VAL A 18 5.43 2.18 10.91
N LEU A 19 4.57 2.62 9.99
CA LEU A 19 4.85 3.77 9.12
C LEU A 19 5.06 5.07 9.90
N ALA A 20 4.23 5.33 10.91
CA ALA A 20 4.39 6.50 11.78
C ALA A 20 5.70 6.47 12.57
N GLY A 21 6.09 5.30 13.08
CA GLY A 21 7.38 5.10 13.75
C GLY A 21 8.56 5.38 12.81
N LEU A 22 8.53 4.81 11.61
CA LEU A 22 9.55 5.02 10.58
C LEU A 22 9.65 6.48 10.17
N ALA A 23 8.51 7.17 10.00
CA ALA A 23 8.51 8.57 9.63
C ALA A 23 9.14 9.47 10.71
N ARG A 24 8.86 9.18 11.99
CA ARG A 24 9.50 9.87 13.10
C ARG A 24 11.01 9.64 13.13
N ASP A 25 11.46 8.41 12.90
CA ASP A 25 12.89 8.09 12.88
C ASP A 25 13.58 8.70 11.66
N ALA A 26 12.89 8.79 10.52
CA ALA A 26 13.35 9.48 9.33
C ALA A 26 13.48 10.99 9.57
N GLU A 27 12.48 11.64 10.16
CA GLU A 27 12.55 13.06 10.50
C GLU A 27 13.73 13.36 11.43
N ARG A 28 13.92 12.56 12.48
CA ARG A 28 15.05 12.70 13.41
C ARG A 28 16.41 12.48 12.76
N SER A 29 16.44 11.73 11.66
CA SER A 29 17.65 11.47 10.87
C SER A 29 17.89 12.51 9.76
N GLY A 30 17.02 13.53 9.65
CA GLY A 30 17.18 14.65 8.73
C GLY A 30 16.65 14.41 7.32
N TRP A 31 15.74 13.45 7.13
CA TRP A 31 15.04 13.29 5.85
C TRP A 31 14.02 14.41 5.63
N ASP A 32 13.92 14.90 4.39
CA ASP A 32 13.03 16.02 4.05
C ASP A 32 11.59 15.59 3.72
N GLY A 33 11.39 14.30 3.37
CA GLY A 33 10.09 13.81 2.90
C GLY A 33 9.82 12.33 3.17
N PHE A 34 8.54 12.01 3.36
CA PHE A 34 8.05 10.66 3.59
C PHE A 34 6.81 10.39 2.73
N PHE A 35 6.95 9.56 1.71
CA PHE A 35 5.94 9.34 0.69
C PHE A 35 5.46 7.90 0.66
N LEU A 36 4.15 7.72 0.47
CA LEU A 36 3.51 6.40 0.39
C LEU A 36 2.97 6.11 -1.01
N TRP A 37 2.93 4.83 -1.35
CA TRP A 37 2.19 4.35 -2.51
C TRP A 37 0.68 4.42 -2.23
N ASP A 38 -0.13 4.72 -3.25
CA ASP A 38 -1.59 4.76 -3.13
C ASP A 38 -2.23 3.49 -3.72
N HIS A 39 -1.96 2.34 -3.08
CA HIS A 39 -2.59 1.06 -3.43
C HIS A 39 -3.74 0.74 -2.48
N LEU A 40 -4.93 0.53 -3.05
CA LEU A 40 -6.12 0.07 -2.32
C LEU A 40 -6.15 -1.45 -2.15
N LEU A 41 -5.61 -2.19 -3.12
CA LEU A 41 -5.50 -3.65 -3.13
C LEU A 41 -4.21 -4.01 -3.87
N PHE A 42 -3.44 -4.96 -3.32
CA PHE A 42 -2.25 -5.49 -3.99
C PHE A 42 -2.18 -7.02 -3.77
N CYS A 43 -2.80 -7.77 -4.68
CA CYS A 43 -3.10 -9.20 -4.48
C CYS A 43 -2.00 -10.16 -4.92
N ASP A 44 -0.93 -9.65 -5.53
CA ASP A 44 0.24 -10.44 -5.94
C ASP A 44 1.10 -10.89 -4.75
N LEU A 45 0.84 -10.34 -3.55
CA LEU A 45 1.46 -10.79 -2.31
C LEU A 45 0.39 -11.52 -1.49
N ASP A 46 0.70 -12.71 -1.00
CA ASP A 46 -0.11 -13.53 -0.07
C ASP A 46 -0.26 -12.86 1.33
N GLN A 47 -0.27 -11.53 1.34
CA GLN A 47 -0.16 -10.66 2.50
C GLN A 47 -1.42 -9.82 2.53
N ASN A 48 -2.40 -10.20 3.35
CA ASN A 48 -3.63 -9.42 3.59
C ASN A 48 -3.38 -8.13 4.39
N ASP A 49 -2.14 -7.83 4.73
CA ASP A 49 -1.76 -6.67 5.54
C ASP A 49 -1.59 -5.46 4.61
N HIS A 50 -2.70 -4.75 4.37
CA HIS A 50 -2.73 -3.46 3.70
C HIS A 50 -3.24 -2.40 4.67
N VAL A 51 -2.68 -1.19 4.58
CA VAL A 51 -3.23 -0.02 5.25
C VAL A 51 -3.69 0.99 4.21
N ASP A 52 -4.84 1.61 4.44
CA ASP A 52 -5.27 2.73 3.61
C ASP A 52 -4.20 3.84 3.67
N PRO A 53 -3.71 4.31 2.51
CA PRO A 53 -2.61 5.25 2.45
C PRO A 53 -2.95 6.60 3.08
N TRP A 54 -4.21 7.04 3.05
CA TRP A 54 -4.63 8.31 3.66
C TRP A 54 -4.70 8.21 5.18
N VAL A 55 -5.16 7.06 5.71
CA VAL A 55 -5.10 6.76 7.14
C VAL A 55 -3.65 6.67 7.62
N ALA A 56 -2.78 5.98 6.88
CA ALA A 56 -1.36 5.88 7.21
C ALA A 56 -0.67 7.25 7.19
N LEU A 57 -0.93 8.08 6.18
CA LEU A 57 -0.40 9.45 6.11
C LEU A 57 -0.90 10.33 7.26
N THR A 58 -2.14 10.12 7.73
CA THR A 58 -2.67 10.82 8.91
C THR A 58 -1.89 10.43 10.17
N ALA A 59 -1.57 9.14 10.34
CA ALA A 59 -0.75 8.67 11.45
C ALA A 59 0.70 9.20 11.37
N VAL A 60 1.27 9.24 10.16
CA VAL A 60 2.59 9.86 9.91
C VAL A 60 2.57 11.35 10.26
N ALA A 61 1.54 12.09 9.84
CA ALA A 61 1.37 13.50 10.16
C ALA A 61 1.25 13.74 11.67
N ALA A 62 0.58 12.84 12.39
CA ALA A 62 0.43 12.91 13.84
C ALA A 62 1.73 12.63 14.61
N ALA A 63 2.67 11.90 14.00
CA ALA A 63 3.91 11.45 14.63
C ALA A 63 5.14 12.31 14.28
N THR A 64 4.97 13.33 13.42
CA THR A 64 6.05 14.16 12.88
C THR A 64 5.63 15.62 12.84
N ASP A 65 6.60 16.53 12.90
CA ASP A 65 6.32 17.97 13.07
C ASP A 65 6.64 18.81 11.82
N SER A 66 7.58 18.37 10.99
CA SER A 66 8.22 19.20 9.95
C SER A 66 8.42 18.49 8.61
N ILE A 67 8.57 17.16 8.61
CA ILE A 67 8.80 16.38 7.39
C ILE A 67 7.63 16.51 6.42
N LEU A 68 7.92 16.69 5.12
CA LEU A 68 6.89 16.68 4.09
C LEU A 68 6.35 15.26 3.94
N LEU A 69 5.06 15.14 3.64
CA LEU A 69 4.43 13.83 3.49
C LEU A 69 3.41 13.83 2.37
N GLY A 70 3.13 12.66 1.80
CA GLY A 70 2.03 12.53 0.87
C GLY A 70 2.06 11.29 0.00
N PRO A 71 1.01 11.11 -0.82
CA PRO A 71 0.96 10.01 -1.77
C PRO A 71 1.82 10.33 -3.00
N LEU A 72 2.57 9.34 -3.48
CA LEU A 72 3.38 9.43 -4.70
C LEU A 72 3.21 8.15 -5.53
N VAL A 73 2.21 8.04 -6.41
CA VAL A 73 1.18 9.05 -6.80
C VAL A 73 -0.24 8.53 -6.53
N THR A 74 -1.18 9.46 -6.28
CA THR A 74 -2.61 9.17 -6.18
C THR A 74 -3.21 8.90 -7.58
N PRO A 75 -3.78 7.71 -7.85
CA PRO A 75 -4.44 7.40 -9.11
C PRO A 75 -5.82 8.08 -9.18
N LEU A 76 -5.88 9.26 -9.82
CA LEU A 76 -7.11 10.05 -9.94
C LEU A 76 -8.31 9.28 -10.54
N PRO A 77 -8.15 8.43 -11.57
CA PRO A 77 -9.28 7.70 -12.16
C PRO A 77 -9.99 6.74 -11.18
N ARG A 78 -9.36 6.40 -10.05
CA ARG A 78 -9.89 5.47 -9.05
C ARG A 78 -10.55 6.14 -7.86
N ARG A 79 -10.50 7.47 -7.78
CA ARG A 79 -11.01 8.24 -6.65
C ARG A 79 -12.19 9.10 -7.10
N ARG A 80 -13.16 9.30 -6.20
CA ARG A 80 -14.19 10.32 -6.40
C ARG A 80 -13.54 11.70 -6.19
N PRO A 81 -13.56 12.62 -7.18
CA PRO A 81 -12.82 13.88 -7.07
C PRO A 81 -13.16 14.71 -5.83
N TRP A 82 -14.44 14.76 -5.45
CA TRP A 82 -14.90 15.49 -4.27
C TRP A 82 -14.46 14.86 -2.94
N GLU A 83 -14.35 13.54 -2.86
CA GLU A 83 -13.83 12.84 -1.68
C GLU A 83 -12.33 13.08 -1.54
N LEU A 84 -11.58 12.93 -2.64
CA LEU A 84 -10.14 13.20 -2.65
C LEU A 84 -9.84 14.65 -2.28
N ALA A 85 -10.62 15.61 -2.80
CA ALA A 85 -10.48 17.02 -2.43
C ALA A 85 -10.69 17.23 -0.92
N ARG A 86 -11.72 16.61 -0.34
CA ARG A 86 -11.99 16.69 1.10
C ARG A 86 -10.88 16.05 1.93
N GLN A 87 -10.39 14.88 1.55
CA GLN A 87 -9.28 14.19 2.21
C GLN A 87 -8.00 15.03 2.18
N THR A 88 -7.67 15.57 1.00
CA THR A 88 -6.49 16.43 0.80
C THR A 88 -6.55 17.67 1.67
N VAL A 89 -7.65 18.41 1.67
CA VAL A 89 -7.80 19.63 2.49
C VAL A 89 -7.72 19.31 3.98
N SER A 90 -8.36 18.21 4.41
CA SER A 90 -8.37 17.81 5.82
C SER A 90 -6.96 17.46 6.29
N LEU A 91 -6.22 16.66 5.52
CA LEU A 91 -4.85 16.27 5.87
C LEU A 91 -3.86 17.43 5.71
N GLN A 92 -4.03 18.31 4.73
CA GLN A 92 -3.20 19.50 4.58
C GLN A 92 -3.33 20.42 5.80
N ASN A 93 -4.55 20.64 6.29
CA ASN A 93 -4.78 21.42 7.50
C ASN A 93 -4.24 20.71 8.74
N TYR A 94 -4.50 19.40 8.88
CA TYR A 94 -4.03 18.63 10.04
C TYR A 94 -2.50 18.57 10.13
N SER A 95 -1.83 18.41 9.00
CA SER A 95 -0.37 18.35 8.93
C SER A 95 0.31 19.71 9.08
N GLY A 96 -0.42 20.83 9.18
CA GLY A 96 0.18 22.16 9.24
C GLY A 96 0.78 22.61 7.90
N GLY A 97 0.25 22.13 6.78
CA GLY A 97 0.67 22.56 5.44
C GLY A 97 1.72 21.66 4.77
N ARG A 98 2.02 20.49 5.35
CA ARG A 98 3.13 19.60 4.92
C ARG A 98 2.73 18.57 3.86
N LEU A 99 1.46 18.50 3.49
CA LEU A 99 0.99 17.55 2.49
C LEU A 99 1.45 17.95 1.08
N VAL A 100 2.11 17.02 0.41
CA VAL A 100 2.45 17.09 -1.01
C VAL A 100 1.57 16.10 -1.75
N LEU A 101 0.63 16.60 -2.53
CA LEU A 101 -0.28 15.77 -3.31
C LEU A 101 0.35 15.40 -4.67
N GLY A 102 0.91 14.20 -4.77
CA GLY A 102 1.27 13.60 -6.05
C GLY A 102 0.04 13.02 -6.74
N VAL A 103 -0.22 13.41 -8.00
CA VAL A 103 -1.34 12.90 -8.81
C VAL A 103 -0.84 12.21 -10.07
N GLY A 104 -1.55 11.18 -10.50
CA GLY A 104 -1.26 10.47 -11.74
C GLY A 104 -2.41 9.58 -12.19
N ILE A 105 -2.19 8.87 -13.29
CA ILE A 105 -3.15 7.91 -13.85
C ILE A 105 -3.10 6.53 -13.15
N GLY A 106 -2.06 6.28 -12.36
CA GLY A 106 -1.81 4.98 -11.72
C GLY A 106 -1.16 3.96 -12.65
N ALA A 107 -0.63 2.89 -12.07
CA ALA A 107 -0.10 1.76 -12.85
C ALA A 107 -1.25 0.88 -13.38
N PRO A 108 -1.20 0.42 -14.65
CA PRO A 108 -2.26 -0.41 -15.23
C PRO A 108 -2.37 -1.81 -14.60
N THR A 109 -1.32 -2.26 -13.91
CA THR A 109 -1.25 -3.58 -13.24
C THR A 109 -1.89 -3.61 -11.86
N ASP A 110 -2.35 -2.48 -11.33
CA ASP A 110 -3.12 -2.48 -10.09
C ASP A 110 -4.47 -3.13 -10.32
N GLU A 111 -4.62 -4.31 -9.75
CA GLU A 111 -5.73 -5.23 -10.00
C GLU A 111 -7.07 -4.73 -9.47
N ALA A 112 -7.08 -3.62 -8.73
CA ALA A 112 -8.28 -2.82 -8.46
C ALA A 112 -9.03 -2.46 -9.76
N THR A 113 -8.32 -2.28 -10.88
CA THR A 113 -8.95 -2.07 -12.21
C THR A 113 -9.41 -3.37 -12.86
N ARG A 114 -8.87 -4.55 -12.46
CA ARG A 114 -9.18 -5.87 -13.05
C ARG A 114 -10.34 -6.61 -12.41
N GLY A 115 -10.95 -6.07 -11.36
CA GLY A 115 -12.19 -6.62 -10.80
C GLY A 115 -12.06 -7.96 -10.09
N GLY A 116 -10.87 -8.32 -9.59
CA GLY A 116 -10.71 -9.61 -8.90
C GLY A 116 -9.43 -9.76 -8.11
N CYS A 117 -9.48 -9.42 -6.83
CA CYS A 117 -8.67 -10.11 -5.84
C CYS A 117 -9.43 -11.41 -5.52
N SER A 118 -9.09 -12.54 -6.13
CA SER A 118 -9.62 -13.80 -5.63
C SER A 118 -8.98 -14.03 -4.27
N MET A 119 -9.72 -13.78 -3.20
CA MET A 119 -9.31 -14.12 -1.84
C MET A 119 -9.12 -15.63 -1.80
N ARG A 120 -7.89 -16.11 -2.05
CA ARG A 120 -7.57 -17.51 -1.81
C ARG A 120 -7.61 -17.67 -0.30
N ASP A 121 -8.51 -18.54 0.14
CA ASP A 121 -8.70 -18.86 1.54
C ASP A 121 -7.35 -19.26 2.16
N SER A 122 -6.86 -18.46 3.11
CA SER A 122 -5.63 -18.72 3.85
C SER A 122 -5.71 -19.98 4.72
N ARG A 123 -6.86 -20.69 4.69
CA ARG A 123 -7.04 -22.02 5.29
C ARG A 123 -6.62 -23.20 4.41
N SER A 124 -6.26 -23.00 3.14
CA SER A 124 -5.62 -24.07 2.37
C SER A 124 -4.10 -24.03 2.58
N SER A 125 -3.64 -24.54 3.72
CA SER A 125 -2.22 -24.86 3.92
C SER A 125 -1.71 -25.73 2.76
N PRO A 126 -0.46 -25.57 2.28
CA PRO A 126 0.15 -26.48 1.32
C PRO A 126 0.56 -27.76 2.05
N GLY A 127 -0.42 -28.59 2.38
CA GLY A 127 -0.23 -29.91 2.96
C GLY A 127 -0.75 -30.97 1.99
N GLU A 128 0.14 -31.91 1.63
CA GLU A 128 -0.20 -33.18 0.98
C GLU A 128 -0.54 -33.14 -0.52
N ARG A 129 0.47 -32.89 -1.35
CA ARG A 129 0.61 -33.66 -2.60
C ARG A 129 1.60 -34.79 -2.38
N GLY A 130 1.10 -35.92 -1.87
CA GLY A 130 1.81 -37.20 -1.91
C GLY A 130 2.14 -37.60 -3.36
N PRO A 131 3.20 -38.39 -3.58
CA PRO A 131 3.68 -38.69 -4.93
C PRO A 131 2.61 -39.48 -5.71
N SER A 132 2.24 -38.98 -6.88
CA SER A 132 1.27 -39.62 -7.76
C SER A 132 1.86 -40.88 -8.40
N VAL A 133 1.48 -42.05 -7.89
CA VAL A 133 1.72 -43.33 -8.55
C VAL A 133 0.83 -43.43 -9.77
N ARG A 134 1.38 -43.17 -10.97
CA ARG A 134 0.74 -43.55 -12.24
C ARG A 134 0.80 -45.07 -12.41
N ARG A 135 -0.33 -45.76 -12.23
CA ARG A 135 -0.49 -47.13 -12.73
C ARG A 135 -0.49 -47.09 -14.26
N ARG A 136 0.50 -47.72 -14.90
CA ARG A 136 0.49 -48.01 -16.35
C ARG A 136 -0.72 -48.89 -16.67
N GLY A 137 -1.60 -48.39 -17.53
CA GLY A 137 -2.71 -49.16 -18.10
C GLY A 137 -2.20 -50.39 -18.84
N ARG A 138 -2.85 -51.53 -18.56
CA ARG A 138 -2.68 -52.81 -19.25
C ARG A 138 -2.92 -52.64 -20.76
N ARG A 139 -2.03 -53.24 -21.55
CA ARG A 139 -2.28 -53.59 -22.95
C ARG A 139 -3.32 -54.73 -23.01
N GLY A 140 -4.26 -54.64 -23.95
CA GLY A 140 -5.12 -55.73 -24.44
C GLY A 140 -5.59 -55.29 -25.83
N LEU A 141 -4.96 -55.86 -26.86
CA LEU A 141 -5.52 -56.87 -27.78
C LEU A 141 -6.32 -56.21 -28.90
#